data_AF-A0A521ZVX6-F1
#
_entry.id   AF-A0A521ZVX6-F1
#
_cell.length_a   1.000
_cell.length_b   1.000
_cell.length_c   1.000
_cell.angle_alpha   90.00
_cell.angle_beta   90.00
_cell.angle_gamma   90.00
#
_symmetry.space_group_name_H-M   'P 1'
#
loop_
_entity.id
_entity.type
_entity.pdbx_description
1 polymer ?
#
loop_
_entity_poly.entity_id
_entity_poly.type
_entity_poly.pdbx_seq_one_letter_code
_entity_poly.pdbx_strand_id
1 'polypeptide(L)'
;EGSTSDALHMLAHTWWSRVGSSKAAGLLVLIMAEAANFPELAQFYVDEVVAPSHALLARAVQRGIDRKEFRDMDVTSVVHALIAPLQFLILYRQCTSVCTANPVPLDPARFMTTQIELLLRGLEVRPGTTPHKET
;
A
#
# COMPACT_ATOMS: atom_id res chain seq x y z
N GLU A 1 20.53 0.88 12.85
CA GLU A 1 19.09 0.83 12.48
C GLU A 1 18.90 1.70 11.24
N GLY A 2 18.23 1.19 10.20
CA GLY A 2 18.06 1.90 8.91
C GLY A 2 17.00 3.00 8.96
N SER A 3 16.83 3.75 7.86
CA SER A 3 15.78 4.78 7.78
C SER A 3 14.39 4.13 7.75
N THR A 4 13.36 4.89 8.14
CA THR A 4 11.96 4.44 8.03
C THR A 4 11.56 4.28 6.56
N SER A 5 12.14 5.08 5.67
CA SER A 5 12.01 4.96 4.21
C SER A 5 12.48 3.58 3.72
N ASP A 6 13.69 3.15 4.13
CA ASP A 6 14.24 1.83 3.77
C ASP A 6 13.37 0.69 4.32
N ALA A 7 12.88 0.83 5.56
CA ALA A 7 12.01 -0.16 6.18
C ALA A 7 10.67 -0.32 5.45
N LEU A 8 10.06 0.79 5.02
CA LEU A 8 8.82 0.77 4.24
C LEU A 8 9.04 0.20 2.83
N HIS A 9 10.17 0.54 2.20
CA HIS A 9 10.54 0.00 0.90
C HIS A 9 10.72 -1.53 0.94
N MET A 10 11.44 -2.02 1.95
CA MET A 10 11.60 -3.46 2.20
C MET A 10 10.29 -4.15 2.53
N LEU A 11 9.44 -3.52 3.33
CA LEU A 11 8.14 -4.07 3.73
C LEU A 11 7.23 -4.22 2.52
N ALA A 12 7.14 -3.22 1.66
CA ALA A 12 6.29 -3.26 0.47
C ALA A 12 6.77 -4.31 -0.57
N HIS A 13 8.09 -4.46 -0.78
CA HIS A 13 8.64 -5.54 -1.61
C HIS A 13 8.39 -6.95 -1.02
N THR A 14 8.54 -7.09 0.29
CA THR A 14 8.26 -8.34 0.99
C THR A 14 6.78 -8.70 0.89
N TRP A 15 5.90 -7.72 1.00
CA TRP A 15 4.47 -7.93 0.93
C TRP A 15 4.01 -8.32 -0.48
N TRP A 16 4.55 -7.68 -1.52
CA TRP A 16 4.31 -8.10 -2.91
C TRP A 16 4.79 -9.54 -3.17
N SER A 17 6.04 -9.85 -2.80
CA SER A 17 6.64 -11.16 -3.07
C SER A 17 5.95 -12.31 -2.33
N ARG A 18 5.36 -12.06 -1.16
CA ARG A 18 4.74 -13.11 -0.32
C ARG A 18 3.21 -13.18 -0.41
N VAL A 19 2.53 -12.05 -0.62
CA VAL A 19 1.06 -11.99 -0.54
C VAL A 19 0.46 -11.78 -1.93
N GLY A 20 0.87 -10.73 -2.63
CA GLY A 20 0.31 -10.37 -3.95
C GLY A 20 0.56 -11.40 -5.05
N SER A 21 1.68 -12.11 -4.97
CA SER A 21 2.04 -13.19 -5.90
C SER A 21 1.37 -14.54 -5.59
N SER A 22 0.75 -14.67 -4.42
CA SER A 22 0.27 -15.95 -3.88
C SER A 22 -1.22 -16.20 -4.16
N LYS A 23 -1.69 -17.42 -3.85
CA LYS A 23 -3.13 -17.77 -3.89
C LYS A 23 -4.00 -16.89 -2.98
N ALA A 24 -3.41 -16.23 -1.97
CA ALA A 24 -4.13 -15.34 -1.07
C ALA A 24 -4.77 -14.14 -1.80
N ALA A 25 -4.21 -13.72 -2.94
CA ALA A 25 -4.79 -12.67 -3.77
C ALA A 25 -6.20 -13.03 -4.30
N GLY A 26 -6.46 -14.32 -4.58
CA GLY A 26 -7.79 -14.77 -5.00
C GLY A 26 -8.83 -14.72 -3.89
N LEU A 27 -8.40 -14.91 -2.63
CA LEU A 27 -9.28 -14.83 -1.46
C LEU A 27 -9.75 -13.39 -1.23
N LEU A 28 -8.86 -12.39 -1.35
CA LEU A 28 -9.21 -10.97 -1.28
C LEU A 28 -10.32 -10.63 -2.30
N VAL A 29 -10.17 -11.07 -3.56
CA VAL A 29 -11.15 -10.78 -4.63
C VAL A 29 -12.50 -11.42 -4.35
N LEU A 30 -12.51 -12.69 -3.93
CA LEU A 30 -13.73 -13.40 -3.58
C LEU A 30 -14.48 -12.69 -2.44
N ILE A 31 -13.76 -12.31 -1.39
CA ILE A 31 -14.35 -11.61 -0.23
C ILE A 31 -14.92 -10.26 -0.66
N MET A 32 -14.20 -9.49 -1.50
CA MET A 32 -14.72 -8.22 -2.01
C MET A 32 -15.99 -8.40 -2.85
N ALA A 33 -16.07 -9.46 -3.67
CA ALA A 33 -17.24 -9.74 -4.51
C ALA A 33 -18.45 -10.24 -3.71
N GLU A 34 -18.21 -11.00 -2.65
CA GLU A 34 -19.24 -11.74 -1.93
C GLU A 34 -19.52 -11.20 -0.52
N ALA A 35 -18.91 -10.07 -0.12
CA ALA A 35 -19.04 -9.51 1.23
C ALA A 35 -20.49 -9.27 1.66
N ALA A 36 -21.35 -8.85 0.73
CA ALA A 36 -22.77 -8.64 1.01
C ALA A 36 -23.53 -9.95 1.26
N ASN A 37 -23.09 -11.05 0.64
CA ASN A 37 -23.70 -12.37 0.77
C ASN A 37 -23.16 -13.15 1.98
N PHE A 38 -21.90 -12.92 2.37
CA PHE A 38 -21.24 -13.58 3.51
C PHE A 38 -20.57 -12.55 4.44
N PRO A 39 -21.35 -11.77 5.21
CA PRO A 39 -20.82 -10.70 6.05
C PRO A 39 -19.89 -11.20 7.15
N GLU A 40 -20.12 -12.40 7.70
CA GLU A 40 -19.27 -13.02 8.72
C GLU A 40 -17.87 -13.33 8.17
N LEU A 41 -17.79 -13.80 6.93
CA LEU A 41 -16.51 -14.06 6.25
C LEU A 41 -15.77 -12.75 5.94
N ALA A 42 -16.50 -11.71 5.54
CA ALA A 42 -15.94 -10.38 5.34
C ALA A 42 -15.37 -9.81 6.64
N GLN A 43 -16.09 -9.94 7.76
CA GLN A 43 -15.64 -9.50 9.07
C GLN A 43 -14.38 -10.26 9.50
N PHE A 44 -14.36 -11.59 9.38
CA PHE A 44 -13.17 -12.40 9.67
C PHE A 44 -11.95 -11.93 8.88
N TYR A 45 -12.12 -11.60 7.61
CA TYR A 45 -11.02 -11.07 6.79
C TYR A 45 -10.53 -9.70 7.24
N VAL A 46 -11.45 -8.82 7.64
CA VAL A 46 -11.09 -7.52 8.21
C VAL A 46 -10.26 -7.73 9.48
N ASP A 47 -10.69 -8.61 10.38
CA ASP A 47 -10.05 -8.83 11.67
C ASP A 47 -8.69 -9.53 11.55
N GLU A 48 -8.56 -10.53 10.69
CA GLU A 48 -7.35 -11.35 10.59
C GLU A 48 -6.33 -10.83 9.57
N VAL A 49 -6.75 -10.02 8.60
CA VAL A 49 -5.87 -9.57 7.50
C VAL A 49 -5.75 -8.05 7.42
N VAL A 50 -6.88 -7.34 7.35
CA VAL A 50 -6.87 -5.89 7.12
C VAL A 50 -6.37 -5.15 8.34
N ALA A 51 -7.00 -5.36 9.51
CA ALA A 51 -6.66 -4.64 10.74
C ALA A 51 -5.21 -4.87 11.19
N PRO A 52 -4.65 -6.11 11.18
CA PRO A 52 -3.25 -6.33 11.54
C PRO A 52 -2.27 -5.64 10.58
N SER A 53 -2.56 -5.69 9.28
CA SER A 53 -1.75 -5.02 8.25
C SER A 53 -1.77 -3.50 8.43
N HIS A 54 -2.97 -2.93 8.66
CA HIS A 54 -3.12 -1.50 8.95
C HIS A 54 -2.36 -1.09 10.21
N ALA A 55 -2.50 -1.84 11.30
CA ALA A 55 -1.81 -1.53 12.56
C ALA A 55 -0.29 -1.58 12.40
N LEU A 56 0.25 -2.53 11.64
CA LEU A 56 1.67 -2.63 11.37
C LEU A 56 2.18 -1.42 10.58
N LEU A 57 1.51 -1.07 9.49
CA LEU A 57 1.88 0.07 8.64
C LEU A 57 1.72 1.40 9.38
N ALA A 58 0.65 1.56 10.15
CA ALA A 58 0.39 2.77 10.95
C ALA A 58 1.54 3.04 11.93
N ARG A 59 2.03 2.00 12.63
CA ARG A 59 3.20 2.13 13.52
C ARG A 59 4.46 2.55 12.78
N ALA A 60 4.68 2.02 11.57
CA ALA A 60 5.85 2.37 10.76
C ALA A 60 5.78 3.83 10.27
N VAL A 61 4.62 4.28 9.81
CA VAL A 61 4.38 5.66 9.39
C VAL A 61 4.52 6.62 10.56
N GLN A 62 3.85 6.34 11.70
CA GLN A 62 3.93 7.17 12.90
C GLN A 62 5.38 7.32 13.38
N ARG A 63 6.16 6.23 13.39
CA ARG A 63 7.59 6.28 13.72
C ARG A 63 8.36 7.25 12.82
N GLY A 64 8.07 7.27 11.52
CA GLY A 64 8.72 8.20 10.58
C GLY A 64 8.35 9.65 10.84
N ILE A 65 7.09 9.92 11.24
CA ILE A 65 6.62 11.25 11.67
C ILE A 65 7.33 11.67 12.96
N ASP A 66 7.36 10.80 13.98
CA ASP A 66 7.99 11.07 15.28
C ASP A 66 9.49 11.37 15.14
N ARG A 67 10.17 10.71 14.19
CA ARG A 67 11.59 10.92 13.86
C ARG A 67 11.83 12.11 12.92
N LYS A 68 10.79 12.82 12.49
CA LYS A 68 10.84 13.92 11.51
C LYS A 68 11.43 13.51 10.15
N GLU A 69 11.38 12.21 9.83
CA GLU A 69 11.71 11.70 8.51
C GLU A 69 10.55 11.97 7.54
N PHE A 70 9.31 11.88 8.04
CA PHE A 70 8.08 12.16 7.30
C PHE A 70 7.38 13.42 7.79
N ARG A 71 6.60 14.03 6.89
CA ARG A 71 5.72 15.15 7.18
C ARG A 71 4.58 14.70 8.10
N ASP A 72 4.08 15.62 8.90
CA ASP A 72 2.86 15.41 9.68
C ASP A 72 1.66 15.28 8.73
N MET A 73 1.08 14.08 8.70
CA MET A 73 0.03 13.67 7.77
C MET A 73 -0.92 12.71 8.48
N ASP A 74 -2.15 12.62 7.98
CA ASP A 74 -3.09 11.60 8.45
C ASP A 74 -2.55 10.20 8.16
N VAL A 75 -2.14 9.52 9.24
CA VAL A 75 -1.57 8.16 9.22
C VAL A 75 -2.51 7.17 8.57
N THR A 76 -3.82 7.24 8.83
CA THR A 76 -4.79 6.30 8.26
C THR A 76 -4.85 6.45 6.75
N SER A 77 -4.88 7.69 6.25
CA SER A 77 -4.86 7.98 4.81
C SER A 77 -3.55 7.49 4.16
N VAL A 78 -2.40 7.70 4.81
CA VAL A 78 -1.11 7.23 4.30
C VAL A 78 -1.06 5.69 4.23
N VAL A 79 -1.58 5.00 5.24
CA VAL A 79 -1.64 3.53 5.25
C VAL A 79 -2.49 3.00 4.09
N HIS A 80 -3.66 3.60 3.83
CA HIS A 80 -4.47 3.24 2.66
C HIS A 80 -3.71 3.49 1.35
N ALA A 81 -2.98 4.60 1.23
CA ALA A 81 -2.16 4.90 0.07
C ALA A 81 -1.03 3.87 -0.15
N LEU A 82 -0.45 3.33 0.93
CA LEU A 82 0.56 2.27 0.86
C LEU A 82 -0.03 0.91 0.41
N ILE A 83 -1.28 0.61 0.77
CA ILE A 83 -1.96 -0.66 0.44
C ILE A 83 -2.54 -0.64 -0.98
N ALA A 84 -3.06 0.50 -1.43
CA ALA A 84 -3.79 0.62 -2.69
C ALA A 84 -3.03 0.11 -3.94
N PRO A 85 -1.71 0.35 -4.12
CA PRO A 85 -0.95 -0.21 -5.23
C PRO A 85 -1.02 -1.74 -5.30
N LEU A 86 -0.99 -2.43 -4.15
CA LEU A 86 -1.11 -3.88 -4.12
C LEU A 86 -2.50 -4.34 -4.59
N GLN A 87 -3.55 -3.72 -4.07
CA GLN A 87 -4.92 -4.05 -4.43
C GLN A 87 -5.17 -3.82 -5.91
N PHE A 88 -4.63 -2.72 -6.46
CA PHE A 88 -4.66 -2.44 -7.88
C PHE A 88 -4.02 -3.57 -8.69
N LEU A 89 -2.84 -4.06 -8.33
CA LEU A 89 -2.19 -5.17 -9.05
C LEU A 89 -3.01 -6.47 -9.04
N ILE A 90 -3.63 -6.79 -7.90
CA ILE A 90 -4.48 -7.98 -7.76
C ILE A 90 -5.69 -7.86 -8.69
N LEU A 91 -6.39 -6.72 -8.64
CA LEU A 91 -7.56 -6.46 -9.47
C LEU A 91 -7.21 -6.38 -10.96
N TYR A 92 -6.12 -5.70 -11.30
CA TYR A 92 -5.64 -5.56 -12.66
C TYR A 92 -5.34 -6.93 -13.28
N ARG A 93 -4.54 -7.75 -12.59
CA ARG A 93 -4.22 -9.12 -13.04
C ARG A 93 -5.48 -9.96 -13.26
N GLN A 94 -6.43 -9.90 -12.33
CA GLN A 94 -7.68 -10.65 -12.45
C GLN A 94 -8.49 -10.18 -13.67
N CYS A 95 -8.65 -8.86 -13.83
CA CYS A 95 -9.38 -8.26 -14.94
C CYS A 95 -8.75 -8.63 -16.29
N THR A 96 -7.43 -8.50 -16.43
CA THR A 96 -6.74 -8.78 -17.70
C THR A 96 -6.63 -10.27 -18.02
N SER A 97 -6.74 -11.16 -17.02
CA SER A 97 -6.58 -12.61 -17.23
C SER A 97 -7.64 -13.22 -18.16
N VAL A 98 -8.78 -12.56 -18.29
CA VAL A 98 -9.90 -12.99 -19.15
C VAL A 98 -9.99 -12.22 -20.47
N CYS A 99 -9.13 -11.21 -20.67
CA CYS A 99 -9.12 -10.39 -21.87
C CYS A 99 -8.33 -11.07 -23.00
N THR A 100 -8.90 -11.09 -24.20
CA THR A 100 -8.27 -11.70 -25.40
C THR A 100 -7.59 -10.69 -26.33
N ALA A 101 -7.76 -9.40 -26.09
CA ALA A 101 -7.22 -8.32 -26.92
C ALA A 101 -6.79 -7.10 -26.07
N ASN A 102 -5.84 -6.34 -26.59
CA ASN A 102 -5.33 -5.07 -26.06
C ASN A 102 -4.93 -5.06 -24.57
N PRO A 103 -4.19 -6.07 -24.05
CA PRO A 103 -3.68 -5.95 -22.68
C PRO A 103 -2.68 -4.80 -22.62
N VAL A 104 -2.92 -3.81 -21.77
CA VAL A 104 -1.90 -2.79 -21.47
C VAL A 104 -0.80 -3.50 -20.66
N PRO A 105 0.46 -3.52 -21.14
CA PRO A 105 1.51 -4.24 -20.45
C PRO A 105 1.79 -3.60 -19.09
N LEU A 106 1.82 -4.43 -18.05
CA LEU A 106 2.15 -4.01 -16.70
C LEU A 106 3.13 -5.03 -16.09
N ASP A 107 4.30 -4.54 -15.70
CA ASP A 107 5.26 -5.29 -14.89
C ASP A 107 4.96 -5.02 -13.40
N PRO A 108 4.54 -6.03 -12.63
CA PRO A 108 4.14 -5.81 -11.24
C PRO A 108 5.28 -5.34 -10.34
N ALA A 109 6.50 -5.83 -10.55
CA ALA A 109 7.65 -5.46 -9.73
C ALA A 109 8.05 -4.00 -9.97
N ARG A 110 8.13 -3.60 -11.26
CA ARG A 110 8.40 -2.22 -11.65
C ARG A 110 7.31 -1.28 -11.13
N PHE A 111 6.04 -1.66 -11.28
CA PHE A 111 4.93 -0.86 -10.77
C PHE A 111 5.03 -0.65 -9.25
N MET A 112 5.26 -1.71 -8.46
CA MET A 112 5.42 -1.59 -7.02
C MET A 112 6.58 -0.65 -6.65
N THR A 113 7.77 -0.85 -7.24
CA THR A 113 8.92 0.04 -6.98
C THR A 113 8.57 1.49 -7.26
N THR A 114 7.99 1.79 -8.43
CA THR A 114 7.60 3.15 -8.80
C THR A 114 6.58 3.75 -7.83
N GLN A 115 5.57 2.98 -7.42
CA GLN A 115 4.54 3.48 -6.49
C GLN A 115 5.12 3.76 -5.11
N ILE A 116 5.96 2.87 -4.57
CA ILE A 116 6.62 3.06 -3.28
C ILE A 116 7.52 4.31 -3.33
N GLU A 117 8.32 4.48 -4.38
CA GLU A 117 9.18 5.67 -4.53
C GLU A 117 8.37 6.97 -4.56
N LEU A 118 7.26 6.99 -5.31
CA LEU A 118 6.36 8.16 -5.39
C LEU A 118 5.75 8.49 -4.02
N LEU A 119 5.28 7.47 -3.30
CA LEU A 119 4.70 7.63 -1.97
C LEU A 119 5.74 8.11 -0.96
N LEU A 120 6.91 7.47 -0.88
CA LEU A 120 7.97 7.83 0.07
C LEU A 120 8.48 9.25 -0.16
N ARG A 121 8.76 9.64 -1.41
CA ARG A 121 9.14 11.03 -1.75
C ARG A 121 8.01 12.03 -1.44
N GLY A 122 6.77 11.58 -1.52
CA GLY A 122 5.61 12.35 -1.08
C GLY A 122 5.58 12.53 0.44
N LEU A 123 5.97 11.53 1.22
CA LEU A 123 5.96 11.56 2.69
C LEU A 123 7.14 12.31 3.28
N GLU A 124 8.32 12.26 2.65
CA GLU A 124 9.55 12.86 3.15
C GLU A 124 9.43 14.37 3.42
N VAL A 125 10.05 14.84 4.51
CA VAL A 125 10.20 16.27 4.78
C VAL A 125 11.11 16.90 3.72
N ARG A 126 10.58 17.82 2.92
CA ARG A 126 11.38 18.54 1.93
C ARG A 126 12.30 19.55 2.63
N PRO A 127 13.61 19.56 2.35
CA PRO A 127 14.49 20.61 2.81
C PRO A 127 14.10 21.94 2.14
N GLY A 128 13.64 22.91 2.93
CA GLY A 128 13.49 24.31 2.50
C GLY A 128 12.28 24.61 1.60
N THR A 129 11.13 24.89 2.21
CA THR A 129 10.28 25.98 1.72
C THR A 129 10.41 27.09 2.76
N THR A 130 11.38 27.97 2.55
CA THR A 130 11.54 29.20 3.33
C THR A 130 10.20 29.93 3.28
N PRO A 131 9.57 30.28 4.42
CA PRO A 131 8.37 31.11 4.38
C PRO A 131 8.76 32.44 3.75
N HIS A 132 8.12 32.79 2.64
CA HIS A 132 8.21 34.12 2.08
C HIS A 132 7.66 35.07 3.16
N LYS A 133 8.53 35.81 3.84
CA LYS A 133 8.11 36.90 4.71
C LYS A 133 7.47 37.94 3.81
N GLU A 134 6.14 38.04 3.87
CA GLU A 134 5.40 39.18 3.34
C GLU A 134 5.89 40.45 4.07
N THR A 135 6.42 41.38 3.29
CA THR A 135 6.73 42.76 3.67
C THR A 135 5.50 43.64 3.56
#